data_AF-A0A810BJH0-F1
#
_entry.id   AF-A0A810BJH0-F1
#
_cell.length_a   1.000
_cell.length_b   1.000
_cell.length_c   1.000
_cell.angle_alpha   90.00
_cell.angle_beta   90.00
_cell.angle_gamma   90.00
#
_symmetry.space_group_name_H-M   'P 1'
#
loop_
_entity.id
_entity.type
_entity.pdbx_description
1 polymer ?
#
loop_
_entity_poly.entity_id
_entity_poly.type
_entity_poly.pdbx_seq_one_letter_code
_entity_poly.pdbx_strand_id
1 'polypeptide(L)' 'MLCTPDWFSSNMEDDLTIGRHHVFVKQYDYPRLQAFVEAYCAECSGTSWKEVAEKLSRLGKWEFEDYIS' A
#
# COMPACT_ATOMS: atom_id res chain seq x y z
N MET A 1 -11.31 -16.39 -0.19
CA MET A 1 -12.28 -15.27 -0.19
C MET A 1 -12.59 -14.98 -1.65
N LEU A 2 -13.86 -15.00 -2.05
CA LEU A 2 -14.30 -14.67 -3.41
C LEU A 2 -14.90 -13.28 -3.38
N CYS A 3 -14.46 -12.41 -4.27
CA CYS A 3 -14.91 -11.04 -4.39
C CYS A 3 -14.96 -10.72 -5.89
N THR A 4 -16.07 -10.19 -6.38
CA THR A 4 -16.12 -9.71 -7.77
C THR A 4 -15.50 -8.31 -7.84
N PRO A 5 -14.84 -7.96 -8.95
CA PRO A 5 -14.30 -6.61 -9.14
C PRO A 5 -15.35 -5.51 -8.93
N ASP A 6 -16.57 -5.72 -9.42
CA ASP A 6 -17.68 -4.75 -9.29
C ASP A 6 -18.14 -4.55 -7.85
N TRP A 7 -18.25 -5.65 -7.07
CA TRP A 7 -18.60 -5.56 -5.66
C TRP A 7 -17.50 -4.82 -4.89
N PHE A 8 -16.24 -5.18 -5.12
CA PHE A 8 -15.11 -4.51 -4.47
C PHE A 8 -15.09 -3.01 -4.78
N SER A 9 -15.22 -2.62 -6.05
CA SER A 9 -15.24 -1.22 -6.47
C SER A 9 -16.40 -0.42 -5.83
N SER A 10 -17.57 -1.05 -5.72
CA SER A 10 -18.77 -0.43 -5.11
C SER A 10 -18.69 -0.33 -3.59
N ASN A 11 -17.95 -1.22 -2.95
CA ASN A 11 -17.84 -1.33 -1.50
C ASN A 11 -16.53 -0.77 -0.92
N MET A 12 -15.62 -0.25 -1.75
CA MET A 12 -14.46 0.50 -1.29
C MET A 12 -14.92 1.76 -0.56
N GLU A 13 -14.50 1.94 0.70
CA GLU A 13 -14.83 3.12 1.50
C GLU A 13 -14.08 4.36 0.96
N ASP A 14 -12.78 4.21 0.70
CA ASP A 14 -11.92 5.25 0.15
C ASP A 14 -11.68 5.10 -1.37
N ASP A 15 -11.18 6.16 -1.99
CA ASP A 15 -10.74 6.11 -3.40
C ASP A 15 -9.42 5.33 -3.57
N LEU A 16 -8.65 5.22 -2.49
CA LEU A 16 -7.34 4.56 -2.42
C LEU A 16 -7.34 3.61 -1.22
N THR A 17 -7.06 2.33 -1.44
CA THR A 17 -7.05 1.33 -0.37
C THR A 17 -5.85 0.41 -0.53
N ILE A 18 -5.08 0.21 0.54
CA ILE A 18 -3.98 -0.75 0.59
C ILE A 18 -4.54 -2.14 0.87
N GLY A 19 -4.39 -3.04 -0.09
CA GLY A 19 -4.51 -4.49 0.12
C GLY A 19 -3.17 -5.12 0.43
N ARG A 20 -3.15 -6.46 0.49
CA ARG A 20 -1.90 -7.20 0.69
C ARG A 20 -0.99 -7.05 -0.55
N HIS A 21 0.03 -6.20 -0.44
CA HIS A 21 1.01 -5.89 -1.48
C HIS A 21 0.45 -5.19 -2.74
N HIS A 22 -0.76 -4.62 -2.65
CA HIS A 22 -1.41 -3.94 -3.78
C HIS A 22 -2.08 -2.67 -3.28
N VAL A 23 -2.07 -1.62 -4.09
CA VAL A 23 -2.88 -0.42 -3.87
C VAL A 23 -4.03 -0.45 -4.87
N PHE A 24 -5.25 -0.46 -4.36
CA PHE A 24 -6.47 -0.39 -5.17
C PHE A 24 -6.90 1.06 -5.32
N VAL A 25 -7.25 1.44 -6.55
CA VAL A 25 -7.68 2.79 -6.90
C VAL A 25 -9.06 2.72 -7.57
N LYS A 26 -10.02 3.56 -7.14
CA LYS A 26 -11.33 3.67 -7.83
C LYS A 26 -11.19 4.34 -9.19
N GLN A 27 -10.36 5.38 -9.25
CA GLN A 27 -9.98 6.07 -10.48
C GLN A 27 -8.48 6.31 -10.44
N TYR A 28 -7.83 6.13 -11.59
CA TYR A 28 -6.39 6.34 -11.68
C TYR A 28 -6.08 7.84 -11.72
N ASP A 29 -5.43 8.32 -10.65
CA ASP A 29 -4.92 9.68 -10.51
C ASP A 29 -3.50 9.57 -9.95
N TYR A 30 -2.51 9.84 -10.79
CA TYR A 30 -1.10 9.70 -10.42
C TYR A 30 -0.66 10.68 -9.31
N PRO A 31 -0.94 12.00 -9.41
CA PRO A 31 -0.67 12.93 -8.31
C PRO A 31 -1.25 12.48 -6.98
N ARG A 32 -2.50 11.99 -6.97
CA ARG A 32 -3.16 11.54 -5.74
C ARG A 32 -2.55 10.25 -5.19
N LEU A 33 -2.22 9.31 -6.07
CA LEU A 33 -1.50 8.08 -5.69
C LEU A 33 -0.14 8.41 -5.09
N GLN A 34 0.62 9.33 -5.68
CA GLN A 34 1.91 9.77 -5.18
C GLN A 34 1.79 10.37 -3.78
N ALA A 35 0.88 11.32 -3.58
CA ALA A 35 0.66 11.94 -2.27
C ALA A 35 0.26 10.93 -1.19
N PHE A 36 -0.55 9.93 -1.56
CA PHE A 36 -0.93 8.84 -0.67
C PHE A 36 0.27 7.98 -0.24
N VAL A 37 1.13 7.60 -1.19
CA VAL A 37 2.35 6.83 -0.90
C VAL A 37 3.32 7.64 -0.04
N GLU A 38 3.49 8.93 -0.34
CA GLU A 38 4.33 9.84 0.45
C GLU A 38 3.83 9.96 1.90
N ALA A 39 2.52 10.14 2.09
CA ALA A 39 1.91 10.17 3.42
C ALA A 39 2.10 8.85 4.17
N TYR A 40 1.90 7.72 3.49
CA TYR A 40 2.11 6.39 4.07
C TYR A 40 3.57 6.20 4.51
N CYS A 41 4.54 6.59 3.67
CA CYS A 41 5.97 6.55 4.01
C CYS A 41 6.30 7.47 5.19
N ALA A 42 5.69 8.65 5.28
CA ALA A 42 5.89 9.57 6.40
C ALA A 42 5.34 9.00 7.73
N GLU A 43 4.23 8.27 7.69
CA GLU A 43 3.68 7.54 8.85
C GLU A 43 4.51 6.30 9.23
N CYS A 44 5.27 5.76 8.27
CA CYS A 44 6.26 4.70 8.49
C CYS A 44 7.52 5.24 9.19
N SER A 45 7.35 5.91 10.32
CA SER A 45 8.43 6.21 11.26
C SER A 45 8.58 5.07 12.26
N GLY A 46 9.82 4.75 12.64
CA GLY A 46 10.16 3.67 13.55
C GLY A 46 11.55 3.89 14.13
N THR A 47 11.80 3.33 15.30
CA THR A 47 13.10 3.46 15.98
C THR A 47 14.18 2.58 15.37
N SER A 48 13.81 1.66 14.47
CA SER A 48 14.73 0.82 13.72
C SER A 48 14.33 0.70 12.26
N TRP A 49 15.32 0.48 11.39
CA TRP A 49 15.10 0.22 9.96
C TRP A 49 14.18 -0.99 9.73
N LYS A 50 14.20 -1.97 10.64
CA LYS A 50 13.33 -3.15 10.60
C LYS A 50 11.85 -2.79 10.77
N GLU A 51 11.52 -1.92 11.71
CA GLU A 51 10.13 -1.45 11.92
C GLU A 51 9.59 -0.67 10.71
N VAL A 52 10.45 0.14 10.08
CA VAL A 52 10.10 0.88 8.86
C VAL A 52 9.88 -0.09 7.71
N ALA A 53 10.78 -1.06 7.52
CA ALA A 53 10.66 -2.08 6.47
C ALA A 53 9.40 -2.97 6.63
N GLU A 54 9.04 -3.34 7.86
CA GLU A 54 7.83 -4.11 8.15
C GLU A 54 6.53 -3.34 7.84
N LYS A 55 6.55 -2.01 8.00
CA LYS A 55 5.40 -1.17 7.63
C LYS A 55 5.32 -1.00 6.10
N LEU A 56 6.45 -0.77 5.45
CA LEU A 56 6.53 -0.60 4.00
C LEU A 56 6.20 -1.87 3.20
N SER A 57 6.53 -3.07 3.71
CA SER A 57 6.23 -4.35 3.04
C SER A 57 4.73 -4.60 2.82
N ARG A 58 3.88 -3.87 3.54
CA ARG A 58 2.42 -3.91 3.36
C ARG A 58 1.97 -3.18 2.09
N LEU A 59 2.67 -2.12 1.69
CA LEU A 59 2.35 -1.32 0.50
C LEU A 59 2.67 -2.08 -0.79
N GLY A 60 3.71 -2.90 -0.78
CA GLY A 60 4.15 -3.71 -1.91
C GLY A 60 5.21 -4.71 -1.48
N LYS A 61 5.33 -5.83 -2.20
CA LYS A 61 6.52 -6.67 -2.07
C LYS A 61 7.71 -5.86 -2.54
N TRP A 62 8.74 -5.75 -1.71
CA TRP A 62 9.97 -5.07 -2.09
C TRP A 62 10.92 -6.10 -2.71
N GLU A 63 11.58 -5.78 -3.82
CA GLU A 63 12.58 -6.68 -4.43
C GLU A 63 13.81 -6.93 -3.53
N PHE A 64 13.93 -6.20 -2.40
CA PHE A 64 14.99 -6.35 -1.40
C PHE A 64 14.53 -7.05 -0.12
N GLU A 65 13.29 -7.57 -0.05
CA GLU A 65 12.83 -8.39 1.09
C GLU A 65 13.71 -9.64 1.28
N ASP A 66 14.36 -10.11 0.21
CA ASP A 66 15.32 -11.22 0.19
C ASP A 66 16.79 -10.78 0.32
N TYR A 67 17.09 -9.49 0.54
CA TYR A 67 18.47 -9.03 0.74
C TYR A 67 18.90 -9.19 2.21
N ILE A 68 18.85 -10.43 2.71
CA ILE A 68 19.54 -10.80 3.95
C ILE A 68 20.95 -11.27 3.55
N SER A 69 21.94 -10.43 3.82
CA SER A 69 23.35 -10.83 3.92
C SER A 69 23.60 -11.63 5.19
#